data_AF-A0A2I8VQD9-F1
#
_entry.id   AF-A0A2I8VQD9-F1
#
_cell.length_a   1.000
_cell.length_b   1.000
_cell.length_c   1.000
_cell.angle_alpha   90.00
_cell.angle_beta   90.00
_cell.angle_gamma   90.00
#
_symmetry.space_group_name_H-M   'P 1'
#
loop_
_entity.id
_entity.type
_entity.pdbx_description
1 polymer ?
#
loop_
_entity_poly.entity_id
_entity_poly.type
_entity_poly.pdbx_seq_one_letter_code
_entity_poly.pdbx_strand_id
1 'polypeptide(L)'
;MLKPSTVVLIDGPKGDEALKLALKLLKRDEVAAAFVHDLHRNTLHRDLGELLFNYTYFSDDEIFVEKFSHLDDSCWEVLGDDWAPYLRKGEEIESYASTFGVFFNGDQPIDPLREDNYRKFLQWHECDLQSHVKSAIKARLPF
;
A
#
# COMPACT_ATOMS: atom_id res chain seq x y z
N MET A 1 -20.69 -11.23 -9.47
CA MET A 1 -20.78 -11.64 -8.05
C MET A 1 -19.46 -12.30 -7.70
N LEU A 2 -18.80 -11.87 -6.61
CA LEU A 2 -17.55 -12.49 -6.14
C LEU A 2 -17.86 -13.84 -5.47
N LYS A 3 -16.94 -14.81 -5.54
CA LYS A 3 -17.10 -16.12 -4.88
C LYS A 3 -16.41 -16.09 -3.51
N PRO A 4 -16.89 -16.86 -2.51
CA PRO A 4 -16.16 -17.06 -1.25
C PRO A 4 -14.83 -17.74 -1.58
N SER A 5 -13.75 -16.93 -1.64
CA SER A 5 -12.35 -17.24 -2.03
C SER A 5 -11.74 -16.21 -3.00
N THR A 6 -12.38 -15.06 -3.24
CA THR A 6 -11.86 -14.07 -4.20
C THR A 6 -10.65 -13.37 -3.63
N VAL A 7 -9.56 -13.34 -4.38
CA VAL A 7 -8.38 -12.51 -4.10
C VAL A 7 -8.39 -11.33 -5.06
N VAL A 8 -8.13 -10.13 -4.55
CA VAL A 8 -8.12 -8.89 -5.36
C VAL A 8 -6.72 -8.28 -5.36
N LEU A 9 -6.18 -8.02 -6.54
CA LEU A 9 -4.94 -7.27 -6.74
C LEU A 9 -5.25 -5.79 -7.05
N ILE A 10 -4.66 -4.88 -6.28
CA ILE A 10 -4.80 -3.43 -6.41
C ILE A 10 -3.45 -2.88 -6.89
N ASP A 11 -3.32 -2.74 -8.21
CA ASP A 11 -2.21 -2.04 -8.85
C ASP A 11 -2.55 -0.57 -9.21
N GLY A 12 -3.72 -0.12 -8.77
CA GLY A 12 -4.22 1.23 -8.96
C GLY A 12 -5.64 1.32 -8.42
N PRO A 13 -6.01 2.33 -7.62
CA PRO A 13 -5.24 3.52 -7.21
C PRO A 13 -4.07 3.20 -6.26
N LYS A 14 -3.21 4.19 -5.95
CA LYS A 14 -2.05 4.08 -5.04
C LYS A 14 -2.29 4.86 -3.73
N GLY A 15 -1.46 4.63 -2.72
CA GLY A 15 -1.49 5.37 -1.44
C GLY A 15 -2.80 5.18 -0.66
N ASP A 16 -3.31 6.27 -0.06
CA ASP A 16 -4.54 6.25 0.74
C ASP A 16 -5.74 5.64 0.02
N GLU A 17 -5.91 5.91 -1.27
CA GLU A 17 -7.03 5.36 -2.04
C GLU A 17 -6.92 3.84 -2.22
N ALA A 18 -5.70 3.31 -2.30
CA ALA A 18 -5.46 1.87 -2.34
C ALA A 18 -5.86 1.21 -1.02
N LEU A 19 -5.44 1.81 0.11
CA LEU A 19 -5.77 1.31 1.46
C LEU A 19 -7.27 1.42 1.74
N LYS A 20 -7.92 2.53 1.36
CA LYS A 20 -9.39 2.69 1.44
C LYS A 20 -10.11 1.62 0.63
N LEU A 21 -9.61 1.28 -0.55
CA LEU A 21 -10.19 0.22 -1.37
C LEU A 21 -10.01 -1.16 -0.72
N ALA A 22 -8.82 -1.47 -0.21
CA ALA A 22 -8.56 -2.71 0.52
C ALA A 22 -9.48 -2.86 1.76
N LEU A 23 -9.64 -1.79 2.57
CA LEU A 23 -10.56 -1.75 3.71
C LEU A 23 -12.00 -2.07 3.29
N LYS A 24 -12.48 -1.48 2.19
CA LYS A 24 -13.84 -1.74 1.67
C LYS A 24 -14.02 -3.17 1.18
N LEU A 25 -12.99 -3.73 0.53
CA LEU A 25 -13.02 -5.08 -0.02
C LEU A 25 -13.03 -6.13 1.09
N LEU A 26 -12.19 -5.99 2.11
CA LEU A 26 -12.09 -6.95 3.21
C LEU A 26 -13.29 -6.95 4.17
N LYS A 27 -14.18 -5.95 4.07
CA LYS A 27 -15.51 -5.98 4.72
C LYS A 27 -16.51 -6.90 4.04
N ARG A 28 -16.14 -7.50 2.90
CA ARG A 28 -17.00 -8.40 2.13
C ARG A 28 -16.57 -9.83 2.39
N ASP A 29 -17.50 -10.67 2.85
CA ASP A 29 -17.25 -12.09 3.13
C ASP A 29 -16.77 -12.89 1.91
N GLU A 30 -16.99 -12.37 0.70
CA GLU A 30 -16.54 -13.03 -0.54
C GLU A 30 -15.05 -12.80 -0.84
N VAL A 31 -14.44 -11.77 -0.26
CA VAL A 31 -13.04 -11.42 -0.50
C VAL A 31 -12.18 -12.12 0.55
N ALA A 32 -11.30 -13.01 0.13
CA ALA A 32 -10.38 -13.72 1.00
C ALA A 32 -9.10 -12.92 1.30
N ALA A 33 -8.64 -12.09 0.35
CA ALA A 33 -7.49 -11.22 0.54
C ALA A 33 -7.49 -10.06 -0.46
N ALA A 34 -6.86 -8.96 -0.05
CA ALA A 34 -6.55 -7.81 -0.90
C ALA A 34 -5.04 -7.61 -0.94
N PHE A 35 -4.49 -7.50 -2.14
CA PHE A 35 -3.08 -7.26 -2.40
C PHE A 35 -2.94 -5.81 -2.87
N VAL A 36 -2.06 -5.03 -2.24
CA VAL A 36 -1.78 -3.64 -2.63
C VAL A 36 -0.33 -3.53 -3.07
N HIS A 37 -0.14 -3.07 -4.31
CA HIS A 37 1.17 -2.89 -4.94
C HIS A 37 1.89 -1.62 -4.41
N ASP A 38 3.23 -1.60 -4.51
CA ASP A 38 4.13 -0.50 -4.10
C ASP A 38 4.13 -0.16 -2.59
N LEU A 39 3.93 -1.13 -1.70
CA LEU A 39 4.02 -0.93 -0.25
C LEU A 39 5.41 -1.21 0.33
N HIS A 40 6.39 -0.42 -0.11
CA HIS A 40 7.79 -0.53 0.32
C HIS A 40 7.97 -0.17 1.79
N ARG A 41 8.99 -0.76 2.43
CA ARG A 41 9.45 -0.44 3.78
C ARG A 41 9.75 1.04 3.95
N ASN A 42 9.61 1.51 5.18
CA ASN A 42 9.86 2.90 5.59
C ASN A 42 9.02 3.93 4.81
N THR A 43 7.85 3.52 4.33
CA THR A 43 6.87 4.44 3.73
C THR A 43 5.63 4.54 4.61
N LEU A 44 5.04 5.73 4.66
CA LEU A 44 3.82 5.98 5.44
C LEU A 44 2.71 4.95 5.14
N HIS A 45 2.52 4.60 3.87
CA HIS A 45 1.44 3.67 3.47
C HIS A 45 1.72 2.23 3.89
N ARG A 46 2.99 1.82 3.99
CA ARG A 46 3.38 0.54 4.57
C ARG A 46 3.06 0.49 6.05
N ASP A 47 3.48 1.49 6.81
CA ASP A 47 3.21 1.61 8.25
C ASP A 47 1.70 1.63 8.53
N LEU A 48 0.93 2.36 7.71
CA LEU A 48 -0.52 2.37 7.79
C LEU A 48 -1.12 0.99 7.46
N GLY A 49 -0.59 0.28 6.47
CA GLY A 49 -1.01 -1.08 6.16
C GLY A 49 -0.80 -2.04 7.35
N GLU A 50 0.38 -1.99 7.96
CA GLU A 50 0.72 -2.80 9.15
C GLU A 50 -0.15 -2.45 10.36
N LEU A 51 -0.47 -1.16 10.53
CA LEU A 51 -1.33 -0.71 11.62
C LEU A 51 -2.79 -1.12 11.39
N LEU A 52 -3.33 -0.91 10.19
CA LEU A 52 -4.76 -1.00 9.91
C LEU A 52 -5.30 -2.44 9.92
N PHE A 53 -4.53 -3.38 9.36
CA PHE A 53 -4.99 -4.73 9.10
C PHE A 53 -4.40 -5.70 10.14
N ASN A 54 -5.22 -6.62 10.65
CA ASN A 54 -4.77 -7.56 11.69
C ASN A 54 -3.98 -8.75 11.13
N TYR A 55 -4.20 -9.08 9.85
CA TYR A 55 -3.58 -10.21 9.17
C TYR A 55 -2.87 -9.71 7.93
N THR A 56 -1.58 -9.43 8.06
CA THR A 56 -0.76 -8.85 7.00
C THR A 56 0.40 -9.77 6.64
N TYR A 57 0.85 -9.65 5.41
CA TYR A 57 2.07 -10.27 4.90
C TYR A 57 2.65 -9.38 3.81
N PHE A 58 3.97 -9.35 3.65
CA PHE A 58 4.58 -8.54 2.61
C PHE A 58 5.51 -9.37 1.74
N SER A 59 5.44 -9.15 0.43
CA SER A 59 6.27 -9.93 -0.52
C SER A 59 7.76 -9.62 -0.43
N ASP A 60 8.14 -8.58 0.32
CA ASP A 60 9.54 -8.26 0.64
C ASP A 60 9.98 -8.75 2.02
N ASP A 61 9.22 -9.67 2.64
CA ASP A 61 9.67 -10.43 3.79
C ASP A 61 10.84 -11.36 3.38
N GLU A 62 11.88 -11.42 4.20
CA GLU A 62 13.14 -12.11 3.88
C GLU A 62 12.91 -13.58 3.47
N ILE A 63 12.04 -14.28 4.19
CA ILE A 63 11.68 -15.68 3.91
C ILE A 63 10.98 -15.82 2.54
N PHE A 64 10.17 -14.84 2.14
CA PHE A 64 9.53 -14.85 0.82
C PHE A 64 10.56 -14.67 -0.27
N VAL A 65 11.39 -13.64 -0.13
CA VAL A 65 12.40 -13.26 -1.10
C VAL A 65 13.40 -14.38 -1.29
N GLU A 66 13.94 -14.96 -0.21
CA GLU A 66 14.88 -16.09 -0.27
C GLU A 66 14.29 -17.26 -1.08
N LYS A 67 13.00 -17.52 -0.91
CA LYS A 67 12.32 -18.65 -1.54
C LYS A 67 11.91 -18.39 -2.98
N PHE A 68 11.52 -17.17 -3.34
CA PHE A 68 10.80 -16.88 -4.59
C PHE A 68 11.44 -15.85 -5.51
N SER A 69 12.46 -15.10 -5.06
CA SER A 69 13.14 -14.07 -5.89
C SER A 69 13.65 -14.59 -7.23
N HIS A 70 14.09 -15.85 -7.29
CA HIS A 70 14.53 -16.51 -8.53
C HIS A 70 13.48 -16.50 -9.65
N LEU A 71 12.20 -16.29 -9.34
CA LEU A 71 11.14 -16.17 -10.35
C LEU A 71 11.26 -14.89 -11.17
N ASP A 72 11.93 -13.87 -10.63
CA ASP A 72 12.11 -12.57 -11.28
C ASP A 72 13.44 -12.44 -12.02
N ASP A 73 14.34 -13.42 -11.95
CA ASP A 73 15.69 -13.36 -12.55
C ASP A 73 15.66 -12.88 -14.01
N SER A 74 14.76 -13.47 -14.81
CA SER A 74 14.60 -13.10 -16.23
C SER A 74 14.00 -11.70 -16.46
N CYS A 75 13.27 -11.15 -15.49
CA CYS A 75 12.73 -9.80 -15.56
C CYS A 75 13.86 -8.77 -15.41
N TRP A 76 14.80 -9.01 -14.51
CA TRP A 76 15.91 -8.10 -14.22
C TRP A 76 16.90 -8.01 -15.37
N GLU A 77 17.10 -9.10 -16.11
CA GLU A 77 17.90 -9.10 -17.34
C GLU A 77 17.36 -8.11 -18.39
N VAL A 78 16.05 -7.87 -18.41
CA VAL A 78 15.38 -7.01 -19.40
C VAL A 78 15.23 -5.57 -18.91
N LEU A 79 14.95 -5.36 -17.62
CA LEU A 79 14.64 -4.04 -17.06
C LEU A 79 15.89 -3.18 -16.80
N GLY A 80 17.07 -3.80 -16.69
CA GLY A 80 18.33 -3.12 -16.40
C GLY A 80 18.43 -2.62 -14.96
N ASP A 81 19.58 -2.03 -14.61
CA ASP A 81 19.95 -1.74 -13.21
C ASP A 81 18.97 -0.78 -12.51
N ASP A 82 18.37 0.17 -13.22
CA ASP A 82 17.47 1.22 -12.67
C ASP A 82 16.21 0.68 -11.99
N TRP A 83 15.88 -0.59 -12.26
CA TRP A 83 14.70 -1.30 -11.76
C TRP A 83 15.05 -2.63 -11.11
N ALA A 84 16.33 -2.85 -10.76
CA ALA A 84 16.75 -4.01 -10.00
C ALA A 84 15.95 -4.13 -8.69
N PRO A 85 15.87 -5.32 -8.06
CA PRO A 85 14.97 -5.56 -6.93
C PRO A 85 15.09 -4.56 -5.78
N TYR A 86 16.30 -4.09 -5.49
CA TYR A 86 16.55 -3.13 -4.41
C TYR A 86 16.91 -1.75 -4.93
N LEU A 87 16.51 -1.44 -6.17
CA LEU A 87 16.77 -0.15 -6.81
C LEU A 87 15.48 0.46 -7.34
N ARG A 88 15.33 1.77 -7.15
CA ARG A 88 14.22 2.52 -7.73
C ARG A 88 14.70 3.89 -8.19
N LYS A 89 14.60 4.14 -9.51
CA LYS A 89 15.01 5.42 -10.12
C LYS A 89 16.48 5.79 -9.80
N GLY A 90 17.35 4.78 -9.77
CA GLY A 90 18.77 4.95 -9.47
C GLY A 90 19.12 5.06 -7.99
N GLU A 91 18.16 4.92 -7.08
CA GLU A 91 18.39 4.94 -5.63
C GLU A 91 18.20 3.55 -5.03
N GLU A 92 19.10 3.14 -4.14
CA GLU A 92 18.93 1.92 -3.34
C GLU A 92 17.74 2.07 -2.37
N ILE A 93 16.94 1.01 -2.25
CA ILE A 93 15.81 0.94 -1.34
C ILE A 93 15.88 -0.31 -0.45
N GLU A 94 15.34 -0.21 0.76
CA GLU A 94 15.29 -1.32 1.71
C GLU A 94 14.11 -2.28 1.43
N SER A 95 13.73 -2.48 0.17
CA SER A 95 12.55 -3.27 -0.19
C SER A 95 12.76 -3.96 -1.53
N TYR A 96 12.26 -5.18 -1.64
CA TYR A 96 12.25 -5.92 -2.90
C TYR A 96 11.11 -5.40 -3.78
N ALA A 97 11.45 -4.68 -4.85
CA ALA A 97 10.52 -4.11 -5.80
C ALA A 97 10.02 -5.17 -6.81
N SER A 98 8.73 -5.23 -7.13
CA SER A 98 7.63 -4.51 -6.48
C SER A 98 7.19 -5.20 -5.18
N THR A 99 6.99 -4.41 -4.12
CA THR A 99 6.46 -4.91 -2.85
C THR A 99 4.93 -4.93 -2.88
N PHE A 100 4.35 -6.10 -2.64
CA PHE A 100 2.94 -6.25 -2.31
C PHE A 100 2.74 -6.31 -0.80
N GLY A 101 1.84 -5.48 -0.28
CA GLY A 101 1.18 -5.77 0.99
C GLY A 101 -0.03 -6.64 0.76
N VAL A 102 -0.09 -7.76 1.46
CA VAL A 102 -1.17 -8.74 1.39
C VAL A 102 -1.95 -8.67 2.69
N PHE A 103 -3.24 -8.38 2.57
CA PHE A 103 -4.15 -8.20 3.70
C PHE A 103 -5.22 -9.28 3.62
N PHE A 104 -5.24 -10.17 4.60
CA PHE A 104 -6.15 -11.31 4.62
C PHE A 104 -7.47 -10.94 5.29
N ASN A 105 -8.57 -11.47 4.74
CA ASN A 105 -9.84 -11.48 5.43
C ASN A 105 -9.82 -12.60 6.48
N GLY A 106 -10.39 -12.34 7.65
CA GLY A 106 -10.35 -13.24 8.81
C GLY A 106 -11.32 -12.77 9.88
N ASP A 107 -11.20 -13.31 11.09
CA ASP A 107 -12.00 -12.83 12.21
C ASP A 107 -11.57 -11.41 12.58
N GLN A 108 -12.44 -10.43 12.35
CA GLN A 108 -12.13 -9.00 12.53
C GLN A 108 -10.85 -8.60 11.77
N PRO A 109 -10.89 -8.55 10.42
CA PRO A 109 -9.68 -8.28 9.62
C PRO A 109 -9.11 -6.88 9.86
N ILE A 110 -9.92 -6.00 10.44
CA ILE A 110 -9.63 -4.61 10.73
C ILE A 110 -10.14 -4.32 12.15
N ASP A 111 -9.30 -3.71 12.99
CA ASP A 111 -9.71 -3.20 14.29
C ASP A 111 -10.55 -1.91 14.10
N PRO A 112 -11.82 -1.86 14.58
CA PRO A 112 -12.69 -0.69 14.43
C PRO A 112 -12.09 0.62 14.97
N LEU A 113 -11.30 0.57 16.04
CA LEU A 113 -10.65 1.75 16.61
C LEU A 113 -9.55 2.27 15.68
N ARG A 114 -8.77 1.37 15.07
CA ARG A 114 -7.72 1.73 14.10
C ARG A 114 -8.33 2.30 12.82
N GLU A 115 -9.43 1.74 12.35
CA GLU A 115 -10.17 2.28 11.21
C GLU A 115 -10.69 3.70 11.52
N ASP A 116 -11.29 3.92 12.70
CA ASP A 116 -11.79 5.24 13.09
C ASP A 116 -10.67 6.28 13.19
N ASN A 117 -9.52 5.90 13.78
CA ASN A 117 -8.35 6.75 13.86
C ASN A 117 -7.80 7.09 12.48
N TYR A 118 -7.72 6.12 11.56
CA TYR A 118 -7.29 6.37 10.19
C TYR A 118 -8.25 7.30 9.44
N ARG A 119 -9.56 7.11 9.60
CA ARG A 119 -10.55 8.03 9.02
C ARG A 119 -10.38 9.46 9.52
N LYS A 120 -10.12 9.65 10.82
CA LYS A 120 -9.83 10.97 11.42
C LYS A 120 -8.53 11.56 10.89
N PHE A 121 -7.49 10.74 10.78
CA PHE A 121 -6.21 11.13 10.17
C PHE A 121 -6.42 11.68 8.75
N LEU A 122 -7.16 10.96 7.90
CA LEU A 122 -7.46 11.39 6.53
C LEU A 122 -8.22 12.72 6.49
N GLN A 123 -9.24 12.89 7.34
CA GLN A 123 -10.00 14.15 7.41
C GLN A 123 -9.13 15.32 7.83
N TRP A 124 -8.24 15.11 8.80
CA TRP A 124 -7.30 16.14 9.24
C TRP A 124 -6.31 16.47 8.12
N HIS A 125 -5.77 15.46 7.44
CA HIS A 125 -4.80 15.64 6.36
C HIS A 125 -5.41 16.38 5.16
N GLU A 126 -6.65 16.06 4.77
CA GLU A 126 -7.38 16.79 3.73
C GLU A 126 -7.62 18.27 4.12
N CYS A 127 -8.02 18.54 5.37
CA CYS A 127 -8.18 19.91 5.87
C CYS A 127 -6.87 20.70 5.80
N ASP A 128 -5.77 20.08 6.24
CA ASP A 128 -4.45 20.70 6.28
C ASP A 128 -3.95 21.03 4.87
N LEU A 129 -4.05 20.08 3.92
CA LEU A 129 -3.73 20.28 2.52
C LEU A 129 -4.54 21.43 1.90
N GLN A 130 -5.86 21.48 2.15
CA GLN A 130 -6.69 22.59 1.66
C GLN A 130 -6.27 23.93 2.26
N SER A 131 -5.85 23.97 3.51
CA SER A 131 -5.37 25.18 4.18
C SER A 131 -4.04 25.69 3.59
N HIS A 132 -3.11 24.76 3.31
CA HIS A 132 -1.83 25.05 2.69
C HIS A 132 -2.01 25.53 1.23
N VAL A 133 -2.86 24.88 0.45
CA VAL A 133 -3.17 25.29 -0.93
C VAL A 133 -3.81 26.68 -0.95
N LYS A 134 -4.79 26.95 -0.08
CA LYS A 134 -5.41 28.28 0.03
C LYS A 134 -4.38 29.35 0.40
N SER A 135 -3.48 29.04 1.33
CA SER A 135 -2.40 29.96 1.74
C SER A 135 -1.39 30.22 0.61
N ALA A 136 -0.99 29.20 -0.14
CA ALA A 136 -0.09 29.31 -1.28
C ALA A 136 -0.70 30.11 -2.44
N ILE A 137 -2.01 29.93 -2.71
CA ILE A 137 -2.74 30.74 -3.70
C ILE A 137 -2.79 32.20 -3.26
N LYS A 138 -3.13 32.47 -1.98
CA LYS A 138 -3.17 33.83 -1.43
C LYS A 138 -1.80 34.53 -1.48
N ALA A 139 -0.71 33.79 -1.27
CA ALA A 139 0.65 34.32 -1.35
C ALA A 139 1.14 34.61 -2.79
N ARG A 140 0.50 34.03 -3.82
CA ARG A 140 0.86 34.18 -5.24
C ARG A 140 0.02 35.22 -6.00
N LEU A 141 -1.06 35.73 -5.40
CA LEU A 141 -1.84 36.82 -5.99
C LEU A 141 -1.23 38.16 -5.57
N PRO A 142 -0.77 39.00 -6.51
CA PRO A 142 -0.46 40.39 -6.19
C PRO A 142 -1.77 41.08 -5.83
N PHE A 143 -1.75 41.87 -4.75
CA PHE A 143 -2.88 42.72 -4.35
C PHE A 143 -3.32 43.63 -5.50
#